data_AF-A0A5E5R7N7-F1
#
_entry.id   AF-A0A5E5R7N7-F1
#
_cell.length_a   1.000
_cell.length_b   1.000
_cell.length_c   1.000
_cell.angle_alpha   90.00
_cell.angle_beta   90.00
_cell.angle_gamma   90.00
#
_symmetry.space_group_name_H-M   'P 1'
#
loop_
_entity.id
_entity.type
_entity.pdbx_description
1 polymer ?
#
loop_
_entity_poly.entity_id
_entity_poly.type
_entity_poly.pdbx_seq_one_letter_code
_entity_poly.pdbx_strand_id
1 'polypeptide(L)'
;MVGAGAAVLGLEPGTALLLDGEHGWLQVAPSTEQLQQAAAERDARQQRQACADAQRLEPARTRDGHAVEVCANLGDTAGAARAVELGAEGVGLLRTEFVFMNNARAPDLATQEAEYRRVLDALDGRPLVARTLDVGGDKPLPYWPIPHEENPYLGLRGIRLTLQRPQILETQLRALFRAAGSGRCG
;
A
#
# COMPACT_ATOMS: atom_id res chain seq x y z
N MET A 1 0.85 -4.83 16.21
CA MET A 1 0.56 -6.17 16.76
C MET A 1 -0.87 -6.56 16.41
N VAL A 2 -1.07 -7.75 15.83
CA VAL A 2 -2.39 -8.37 15.61
C VAL A 2 -2.35 -9.74 16.27
N GLY A 3 -3.44 -10.18 16.93
CA GLY A 3 -3.51 -11.49 17.58
C GLY A 3 -2.79 -11.60 18.94
N ALA A 4 -2.96 -10.62 19.84
CA ALA A 4 -2.31 -10.57 21.15
C ALA A 4 -2.78 -11.64 22.18
N GLY A 5 -3.65 -12.57 21.76
CA GLY A 5 -4.25 -13.58 22.61
C GLY A 5 -5.41 -13.08 23.47
N ALA A 6 -6.21 -14.02 23.98
CA ALA A 6 -7.39 -13.71 24.78
C ALA A 6 -7.06 -13.11 26.16
N ALA A 7 -5.84 -13.31 26.67
CA ALA A 7 -5.41 -12.79 27.97
C ALA A 7 -5.51 -11.26 28.07
N VAL A 8 -5.33 -10.54 26.95
CA VAL A 8 -5.47 -9.08 26.89
C VAL A 8 -6.91 -8.62 27.18
N LEU A 9 -7.91 -9.47 26.93
CA LEU A 9 -9.32 -9.15 27.19
C LEU A 9 -9.67 -9.16 28.69
N GLY A 10 -8.84 -9.81 29.52
CA GLY A 10 -9.02 -9.88 30.96
C GLY A 10 -8.25 -8.83 31.74
N LEU A 11 -7.66 -7.84 31.06
CA LEU A 11 -6.91 -6.77 31.73
C LEU A 11 -7.86 -5.74 32.33
N GLU A 12 -7.59 -5.38 33.59
CA GLU A 12 -8.35 -4.34 34.27
C GLU A 12 -8.16 -2.97 33.57
N PRO A 13 -9.24 -2.19 33.36
CA PRO A 13 -9.13 -0.85 32.82
C PRO A 13 -8.14 0.02 33.61
N GLY A 14 -7.26 0.72 32.89
CA GLY A 14 -6.22 1.56 33.49
C GLY A 14 -4.91 0.83 33.80
N THR A 15 -4.81 -0.48 33.56
CA THR A 15 -3.53 -1.21 33.62
C THR A 15 -2.55 -0.62 32.60
N ALA A 16 -1.38 -0.19 33.06
CA ALA A 16 -0.34 0.32 32.17
C ALA A 16 0.18 -0.79 31.26
N LEU A 17 0.34 -0.47 29.97
CA LEU A 17 0.82 -1.38 28.94
C LEU A 17 1.98 -0.74 28.19
N LEU A 18 3.01 -1.53 27.93
CA LEU A 18 4.09 -1.17 27.02
C LEU A 18 4.00 -2.06 25.79
N LEU A 19 3.73 -1.44 24.63
CA LEU A 19 3.59 -2.11 23.35
C LEU A 19 4.83 -1.86 22.49
N ASP A 20 5.51 -2.94 22.12
CA ASP A 20 6.57 -2.89 21.12
C ASP A 20 6.04 -3.38 19.77
N GLY A 21 5.82 -2.43 18.86
CA GLY A 21 5.36 -2.73 17.51
C GLY A 21 6.44 -3.30 16.58
N GLU A 22 7.71 -3.19 16.95
CA GLU A 22 8.87 -3.60 16.16
C GLU A 22 9.20 -5.07 16.41
N HIS A 23 9.23 -5.46 17.67
CA HIS A 23 9.47 -6.86 18.08
C HIS A 23 8.18 -7.63 18.33
N GLY A 24 7.02 -6.96 18.32
CA GLY A 24 5.71 -7.60 18.37
C GLY A 24 5.30 -8.14 19.74
N TRP A 25 5.84 -7.61 20.83
CA TRP A 25 5.49 -8.01 22.20
C TRP A 25 4.70 -6.94 22.95
N LEU A 26 3.98 -7.38 23.98
CA LEU A 26 3.21 -6.55 24.89
C LEU A 26 3.63 -6.87 26.31
N GLN A 27 4.06 -5.87 27.07
CA GLN A 27 4.33 -5.98 28.49
C GLN A 27 3.17 -5.38 29.29
N VAL A 28 2.59 -6.19 30.17
CA VAL A 28 1.53 -5.77 31.09
C VAL A 28 2.16 -5.29 32.40
N ALA A 29 1.64 -4.18 32.93
CA ALA A 29 2.12 -3.55 34.16
C ALA A 29 3.65 -3.39 34.18
N PRO A 30 4.24 -2.70 33.17
CA PRO A 30 5.69 -2.54 33.10
C PRO A 30 6.23 -1.80 34.33
N SER A 31 7.43 -2.17 34.76
CA SER A 31 8.14 -1.46 35.81
C SER A 31 8.54 -0.06 35.34
N THR A 32 8.82 0.84 36.29
CA THR A 32 9.34 2.18 35.98
C THR A 32 10.64 2.12 35.17
N GLU A 33 11.50 1.16 35.46
CA GLU A 33 12.74 0.93 34.71
C GLU A 33 12.45 0.53 33.25
N GLN A 34 11.51 -0.40 33.03
CA GLN A 34 11.08 -0.80 31.69
C GLN A 34 10.49 0.38 30.91
N LEU A 35 9.70 1.25 31.57
CA LEU A 35 9.15 2.45 30.95
C LEU A 35 10.24 3.47 30.59
N GLN A 36 11.24 3.66 31.44
CA GLN A 36 12.37 4.56 31.17
C GLN A 36 13.22 4.05 30.01
N GLN A 37 13.52 2.75 29.98
CA GLN A 37 14.25 2.13 28.88
C GLN A 37 13.49 2.29 27.56
N ALA A 38 12.19 1.97 27.54
CA ALA A 38 11.37 2.12 26.34
C ALA A 38 11.27 3.58 25.86
N ALA A 39 11.24 4.54 26.78
CA ALA A 39 11.27 5.96 26.43
C ALA A 39 12.60 6.34 25.75
N ALA A 40 13.73 5.91 26.30
CA ALA A 40 15.04 6.14 25.71
C ALA A 40 15.18 5.50 24.31
N GLU A 41 14.69 4.27 24.15
CA GLU A 41 14.68 3.56 22.86
C GLU A 41 13.80 4.27 21.82
N ARG A 42 12.61 4.74 22.23
CA ARG A 42 11.71 5.53 21.39
C ARG A 42 12.38 6.81 20.93
N ASP A 43 13.01 7.56 21.83
CA ASP A 43 13.63 8.83 21.53
C ASP A 43 14.84 8.65 20.60
N ALA A 44 15.66 7.62 20.84
CA ALA A 44 16.77 7.25 19.95
C ALA A 44 16.27 6.86 18.55
N ARG A 45 15.14 6.16 18.44
CA ARG A 45 14.51 5.84 17.16
C ARG A 45 13.97 7.08 16.46
N GLN A 46 13.34 8.00 17.19
CA GLN A 46 12.87 9.27 16.63
C GLN A 46 14.03 10.09 16.07
N GLN A 47 15.17 10.13 16.76
CA GLN A 47 16.37 10.80 16.26
C GLN A 47 16.89 10.15 14.96
N ARG A 48 16.95 8.81 14.90
CA ARG A 48 17.34 8.08 13.68
C ARG A 48 16.38 8.36 12.53
N GLN A 49 15.08 8.36 12.80
CA GLN A 49 14.06 8.66 11.79
C GLN A 49 14.20 10.10 11.28
N ALA A 50 14.42 11.08 12.16
CA ALA A 50 14.61 12.47 11.77
C ALA A 50 15.84 12.66 10.86
N CYS A 51 16.95 11.96 11.16
CA CYS A 51 18.12 11.95 10.28
C CYS A 51 17.81 11.32 8.92
N ALA A 52 17.11 10.19 8.88
CA ALA A 52 16.70 9.54 7.64
C ALA A 52 15.76 10.42 6.81
N ASP A 53 14.77 11.06 7.45
CA ASP A 53 13.81 11.96 6.82
C ASP A 53 14.50 13.18 6.21
N ALA A 54 15.58 13.69 6.82
CA ALA A 54 16.37 14.78 6.28
C ALA A 54 17.09 14.40 4.97
N GLN A 55 17.43 13.13 4.80
CA GLN A 55 18.13 12.59 3.63
C GLN A 55 17.20 11.87 2.64
N ARG A 56 15.88 11.90 2.84
CA ARG A 56 14.92 11.10 2.07
C ARG A 56 14.96 11.32 0.56
N LEU A 57 15.42 12.47 0.09
CA LEU A 57 15.53 12.82 -1.34
C LEU A 57 16.92 12.50 -1.94
N GLU A 58 17.86 11.99 -1.15
CA GLU A 58 19.16 11.56 -1.65
C GLU A 58 19.02 10.29 -2.50
N PRO A 59 19.81 10.13 -3.58
CA PRO A 59 19.76 8.92 -4.40
C PRO A 59 20.12 7.67 -3.60
N ALA A 60 19.37 6.58 -3.81
CA ALA A 60 19.65 5.31 -3.16
C ALA A 60 20.89 4.63 -3.77
N ARG A 61 22.02 4.77 -3.08
CA ARG A 61 23.32 4.20 -3.49
C ARG A 61 23.96 3.42 -2.36
N THR A 62 24.52 2.25 -2.69
CA THR A 62 25.35 1.48 -1.78
C THR A 62 26.69 2.20 -1.53
N ARG A 63 27.43 1.76 -0.50
CA ARG A 63 28.73 2.36 -0.13
C ARG A 63 29.81 2.22 -1.22
N ASP A 64 29.67 1.25 -2.10
CA ASP A 64 30.53 1.02 -3.28
C ASP A 64 29.96 1.63 -4.58
N GLY A 65 28.87 2.40 -4.50
CA GLY A 65 28.37 3.25 -5.58
C GLY A 65 27.30 2.63 -6.49
N HIS A 66 26.85 1.40 -6.23
CA HIS A 66 25.75 0.77 -6.95
C HIS A 66 24.43 1.49 -6.65
N ALA A 67 23.71 1.91 -7.69
CA ALA A 67 22.41 2.54 -7.56
C ALA A 67 21.28 1.50 -7.55
N VAL A 68 20.29 1.69 -6.69
CA VAL A 68 19.08 0.85 -6.62
C VAL A 68 17.85 1.76 -6.66
N GLU A 69 16.80 1.35 -7.36
CA GLU A 69 15.57 2.13 -7.43
C GLU A 69 14.72 1.90 -6.18
N VAL A 70 14.29 2.97 -5.50
CA VAL A 70 13.43 2.89 -4.32
C VAL A 70 12.05 3.44 -4.64
N CYS A 71 11.11 2.53 -4.87
CA CYS A 71 9.76 2.85 -5.30
C CYS A 71 8.70 2.52 -4.25
N ALA A 72 7.59 3.25 -4.28
CA ALA A 72 6.47 3.03 -3.38
C ALA A 72 5.51 1.95 -3.89
N ASN A 73 4.91 1.21 -2.95
CA ASN A 73 3.78 0.32 -3.19
C ASN A 73 2.50 0.99 -2.69
N LEU A 74 1.59 1.33 -3.60
CA LEU A 74 0.38 2.09 -3.31
C LEU A 74 -0.87 1.22 -3.38
N GLY A 75 -1.75 1.39 -2.38
CA GLY A 75 -3.09 0.81 -2.36
C GLY A 75 -4.13 1.67 -3.09
N ASP A 76 -3.94 2.98 -3.10
CA ASP A 76 -4.83 3.95 -3.74
C ASP A 76 -4.02 4.97 -4.55
N THR A 77 -4.73 5.80 -5.31
CA THR A 77 -4.15 6.83 -6.18
C THR A 77 -3.76 8.10 -5.43
N ALA A 78 -4.34 8.34 -4.25
CA ALA A 78 -4.11 9.56 -3.46
C ALA A 78 -2.72 9.56 -2.80
N GLY A 79 -2.15 8.38 -2.52
CA GLY A 79 -0.84 8.23 -1.90
C GLY A 79 0.37 8.64 -2.76
N ALA A 80 0.18 8.88 -4.06
CA ALA A 80 1.28 9.11 -5.00
C ALA A 80 2.10 10.38 -4.70
N ALA A 81 1.45 11.51 -4.46
CA ALA A 81 2.13 12.77 -4.12
C ALA A 81 2.95 12.63 -2.83
N ARG A 82 2.35 11.99 -1.81
CA ARG A 82 3.03 11.73 -0.54
C ARG A 82 4.24 10.81 -0.70
N ALA A 83 4.15 9.81 -1.57
CA ALA A 83 5.29 8.93 -1.86
C ALA A 83 6.46 9.72 -2.45
N VAL A 84 6.20 10.62 -3.40
CA VAL A 84 7.23 11.49 -3.98
C VAL A 84 7.84 12.44 -2.94
N GLU A 85 7.02 13.04 -2.07
CA GLU A 85 7.51 13.86 -0.96
C GLU A 85 8.42 13.10 0.01
N LEU A 86 8.17 11.79 0.16
CA LEU A 86 8.95 10.87 0.97
C LEU A 86 10.20 10.33 0.25
N GLY A 87 10.44 10.75 -0.99
CA GLY A 87 11.62 10.37 -1.75
C GLY A 87 11.47 9.13 -2.62
N ALA A 88 10.25 8.65 -2.85
CA ALA A 88 10.04 7.57 -3.81
C ALA A 88 10.48 8.02 -5.21
N GLU A 89 11.32 7.20 -5.84
CA GLU A 89 11.82 7.41 -7.20
C GLU A 89 10.78 7.01 -8.26
N GLY A 90 9.67 6.40 -7.83
CA GLY A 90 8.52 6.03 -8.63
C GLY A 90 7.51 5.21 -7.83
N VAL A 91 6.54 4.61 -8.52
CA VAL A 91 5.60 3.65 -7.96
C VAL A 91 5.86 2.28 -8.58
N GLY A 92 6.40 1.37 -7.77
CA GLY A 92 6.79 0.02 -8.19
C GLY A 92 5.60 -0.95 -8.18
N LEU A 93 4.50 -0.56 -7.52
CA LEU A 93 3.23 -1.28 -7.58
C LEU A 93 2.08 -0.35 -7.19
N LEU A 94 1.22 0.00 -8.15
CA LEU A 94 -0.11 0.52 -7.88
C LEU A 94 -1.11 -0.64 -7.89
N ARG A 95 -1.72 -0.92 -6.74
CA ARG A 95 -2.80 -1.88 -6.59
C ARG A 95 -4.12 -1.23 -7.00
N THR A 96 -4.65 -1.62 -8.16
CA THR A 96 -5.85 -0.99 -8.71
C THR A 96 -7.15 -1.42 -8.04
N GLU A 97 -7.14 -2.38 -7.11
CA GLU A 97 -8.36 -2.86 -6.44
C GLU A 97 -9.22 -1.74 -5.83
N PHE A 98 -8.61 -0.71 -5.22
CA PHE A 98 -9.36 0.40 -4.61
C PHE A 98 -10.09 1.28 -5.63
N VAL A 99 -9.58 1.40 -6.87
CA VAL A 99 -10.29 2.09 -7.96
C VAL A 99 -11.63 1.41 -8.23
N PHE A 100 -11.72 0.09 -8.05
CA PHE A 100 -12.95 -0.68 -8.24
C PHE A 100 -13.81 -0.74 -6.97
N MET A 101 -13.20 -0.89 -5.80
CA MET A 101 -13.90 -1.01 -4.51
C MET A 101 -14.60 0.29 -4.08
N ASN A 102 -14.05 1.46 -4.44
CA ASN A 102 -14.63 2.76 -4.08
C ASN A 102 -15.84 3.16 -4.94
N ASN A 103 -16.33 2.27 -5.82
CA ASN A 103 -17.45 2.54 -6.71
C ASN A 103 -18.59 1.56 -6.47
N ALA A 104 -19.83 2.03 -6.60
CA ALA A 104 -21.03 1.18 -6.47
C ALA A 104 -21.24 0.24 -7.68
N ARG A 105 -20.55 0.50 -8.79
CA ARG A 105 -20.53 -0.29 -10.03
C ARG A 105 -19.11 -0.30 -10.60
N ALA A 106 -18.85 -1.16 -11.57
CA ALA A 106 -17.55 -1.15 -12.26
C ALA A 106 -17.27 0.26 -12.82
N PRO A 107 -16.12 0.88 -12.48
CA PRO A 107 -15.78 2.21 -12.94
C PRO A 107 -15.59 2.20 -14.46
N ASP A 108 -16.15 3.22 -15.12
CA ASP A 108 -16.03 3.36 -16.56
C ASP A 108 -14.63 3.86 -16.97
N LEU A 109 -14.41 3.93 -18.29
CA LEU A 109 -13.14 4.37 -18.87
C LEU A 109 -12.71 5.74 -18.37
N ALA A 110 -13.62 6.71 -18.32
CA ALA A 110 -13.31 8.09 -17.94
C ALA A 110 -12.93 8.19 -16.45
N THR A 111 -13.64 7.45 -15.59
CA THR A 111 -13.37 7.36 -14.16
C THR A 111 -11.99 6.77 -13.91
N GLN A 112 -11.69 5.63 -14.54
CA GLN A 112 -10.38 4.98 -14.39
C GLN A 112 -9.24 5.85 -14.94
N GLU A 113 -9.44 6.49 -16.10
CA GLU A 113 -8.46 7.39 -16.71
C GLU A 113 -8.13 8.57 -15.78
N ALA A 114 -9.14 9.19 -15.17
CA ALA A 114 -8.95 10.29 -14.22
C ALA A 114 -8.15 9.85 -12.98
N GLU A 115 -8.46 8.66 -12.44
CA GLU A 115 -7.74 8.09 -11.30
C GLU A 115 -6.27 7.79 -11.62
N TYR A 116 -5.99 7.15 -12.76
CA TYR A 116 -4.62 6.85 -13.16
C TYR A 116 -3.83 8.11 -13.55
N ARG A 117 -4.48 9.09 -14.18
CA ARG A 117 -3.86 10.37 -14.51
C ARG A 117 -3.42 11.12 -13.26
N ARG A 118 -4.24 11.12 -12.20
CA ARG A 118 -3.86 11.71 -10.89
C ARG A 118 -2.53 11.15 -10.37
N VAL A 119 -2.31 9.84 -10.51
CA VAL A 119 -1.05 9.20 -10.09
C VAL A 119 0.11 9.62 -10.97
N LEU A 120 -0.07 9.57 -12.29
CA LEU A 120 0.98 9.94 -13.25
C LEU A 120 1.38 11.41 -13.12
N ASP A 121 0.42 12.32 -12.94
CA ASP A 121 0.67 13.75 -12.72
C ASP A 121 1.47 13.96 -11.43
N ALA A 122 1.13 13.25 -10.35
CA ALA A 122 1.86 13.33 -9.08
C ALA A 122 3.29 12.75 -9.18
N LEU A 123 3.51 11.79 -10.07
CA LEU A 123 4.82 11.19 -10.29
C LEU A 123 5.77 12.09 -11.09
N ASP A 124 5.25 13.09 -11.81
CA ASP A 124 6.04 14.09 -12.53
C ASP A 124 7.15 13.45 -13.39
N GLY A 125 6.75 12.48 -14.21
CA GLY A 125 7.64 11.73 -15.10
C GLY A 125 8.36 10.53 -14.47
N ARG A 126 8.20 10.27 -13.17
CA ARG A 126 8.69 9.05 -12.52
C ARG A 126 7.89 7.81 -12.97
N PRO A 127 8.51 6.61 -12.95
CA PRO A 127 7.86 5.39 -13.43
C PRO A 127 6.64 4.99 -12.57
N LEU A 128 5.65 4.40 -13.24
CA LEU A 128 4.46 3.79 -12.65
C LEU A 128 4.31 2.35 -13.14
N VAL A 129 4.32 1.41 -12.20
CA VAL A 129 3.94 0.02 -12.44
C VAL A 129 2.53 -0.20 -11.88
N ALA A 130 1.52 -0.12 -12.76
CA ALA A 130 0.14 -0.41 -12.38
C ALA A 130 -0.18 -1.89 -12.58
N ARG A 131 -0.65 -2.56 -11.52
CA ARG A 131 -1.14 -3.93 -11.61
C ARG A 131 -2.62 -3.92 -11.96
N THR A 132 -3.00 -4.66 -13.00
CA THR A 132 -4.42 -4.87 -13.37
C THR A 132 -5.21 -5.44 -12.19
N LEU A 133 -6.53 -5.33 -12.26
CA LEU A 133 -7.43 -5.70 -11.18
C LEU A 133 -7.14 -7.12 -10.63
N ASP A 134 -6.74 -7.19 -9.36
CA ASP A 134 -6.48 -8.44 -8.61
C ASP A 134 -7.48 -8.63 -7.48
N VAL A 135 -8.71 -9.00 -7.84
CA VAL A 135 -9.79 -9.37 -6.92
C VAL A 135 -10.19 -10.83 -7.09
N GLY A 136 -10.74 -11.41 -6.03
CA GLY A 136 -11.20 -12.79 -5.94
C GLY A 136 -12.20 -12.93 -4.79
N GLY A 137 -12.52 -14.15 -4.37
CA GLY A 137 -13.51 -14.40 -3.31
C GLY A 137 -13.19 -13.74 -1.95
N ASP A 138 -11.91 -13.46 -1.66
CA ASP A 138 -11.44 -12.77 -0.45
C ASP A 138 -11.62 -11.23 -0.50
N LYS A 139 -11.90 -10.69 -1.69
CA LYS A 139 -12.02 -9.25 -1.96
C LYS A 139 -13.28 -8.97 -2.82
N PRO A 140 -14.48 -9.17 -2.26
CA PRO A 140 -15.71 -9.13 -3.05
C PRO A 140 -15.99 -7.72 -3.57
N LEU A 141 -16.38 -7.64 -4.85
CA LEU A 141 -16.99 -6.45 -5.44
C LEU A 141 -18.51 -6.66 -5.45
N PRO A 142 -19.33 -5.80 -4.81
CA PRO A 142 -20.78 -6.02 -4.69
C PRO A 142 -21.51 -6.23 -6.02
N TYR A 143 -21.03 -5.57 -7.09
CA TYR A 143 -21.58 -5.63 -8.44
C TYR A 143 -20.96 -6.75 -9.31
N TRP A 144 -20.06 -7.56 -8.75
CA TRP A 144 -19.44 -8.69 -9.42
C TRP A 144 -19.44 -9.91 -8.49
N PRO A 145 -20.60 -10.55 -8.30
CA PRO A 145 -20.69 -11.74 -7.49
C PRO A 145 -19.82 -12.85 -8.10
N ILE A 146 -18.91 -13.38 -7.29
CA ILE A 146 -18.08 -14.54 -7.61
C ILE A 146 -18.71 -15.73 -6.87
N PRO A 147 -18.94 -16.87 -7.54
CA PRO A 147 -19.40 -18.07 -6.85
C PRO A 147 -18.50 -18.43 -5.67
N HIS A 148 -19.07 -19.02 -4.62
CA HIS A 148 -18.27 -19.50 -3.51
C HIS A 148 -17.32 -20.61 -3.97
N GLU A 149 -16.05 -20.50 -3.59
CA GLU A 149 -15.00 -21.47 -3.87
C GLU A 149 -14.45 -22.00 -2.54
N GLU A 150 -14.12 -23.29 -2.46
CA GLU A 150 -13.52 -23.88 -1.26
C GLU A 150 -12.18 -23.19 -0.90
N ASN A 151 -11.41 -22.78 -1.90
CA ASN A 151 -10.17 -22.03 -1.72
C ASN A 151 -10.08 -20.83 -2.68
N PRO A 152 -10.46 -19.62 -2.23
CA PRO A 152 -10.40 -18.40 -3.03
C PRO A 152 -9.01 -18.03 -3.55
N TYR A 153 -7.93 -18.49 -2.89
CA TYR A 153 -6.56 -18.22 -3.33
C TYR A 153 -6.13 -19.08 -4.52
N LEU A 154 -6.76 -20.24 -4.71
CA LEU A 154 -6.49 -21.14 -5.84
C LEU A 154 -7.53 -21.02 -6.96
N GLY A 155 -8.63 -20.32 -6.72
CA GLY A 155 -9.77 -20.22 -7.63
C GLY A 155 -9.73 -19.06 -8.64
N LEU A 156 -10.90 -18.47 -8.88
CA LEU A 156 -11.14 -17.40 -9.85
C LEU A 156 -10.74 -16.04 -9.27
N ARG A 157 -9.48 -15.68 -9.53
CA ARG A 157 -8.86 -14.44 -9.04
C ARG A 157 -8.05 -13.73 -10.12
N GLY A 158 -7.97 -12.40 -9.99
CA GLY A 158 -7.11 -11.53 -10.77
C GLY A 158 -7.27 -11.73 -12.27
N ILE A 159 -6.17 -12.04 -12.97
CA ILE A 159 -6.21 -12.18 -14.43
C ILE A 159 -7.26 -13.20 -14.89
N ARG A 160 -7.41 -14.33 -14.19
CA ARG A 160 -8.40 -15.38 -14.54
C ARG A 160 -9.83 -14.85 -14.52
N LEU A 161 -10.14 -14.03 -13.51
CA LEU A 161 -11.44 -13.40 -13.37
C LEU A 161 -11.67 -12.36 -14.47
N THR A 162 -10.69 -11.49 -14.71
CA THR A 162 -10.81 -10.45 -15.74
C THR A 162 -10.86 -11.01 -17.16
N LEU A 163 -10.26 -12.18 -17.42
CA LEU A 163 -10.37 -12.89 -18.71
C LEU A 163 -11.78 -13.44 -18.96
N GLN A 164 -12.58 -13.71 -17.92
CA GLN A 164 -14.00 -14.06 -18.08
C GLN A 164 -14.88 -12.83 -18.39
N ARG A 165 -14.39 -11.61 -18.10
CA ARG A 165 -15.05 -10.35 -18.44
C ARG A 165 -14.09 -9.42 -19.19
N PRO A 166 -13.73 -9.77 -20.44
CA PRO A 166 -12.69 -9.06 -21.19
C PRO A 166 -12.97 -7.56 -21.34
N GLN A 167 -14.24 -7.13 -21.30
CA GLN A 167 -14.59 -5.71 -21.37
C GLN A 167 -14.05 -4.90 -20.18
N ILE A 168 -13.97 -5.50 -18.98
CA ILE A 168 -13.41 -4.83 -17.80
C ILE A 168 -11.90 -4.68 -17.95
N LEU A 169 -11.22 -5.76 -18.35
CA LEU A 169 -9.78 -5.73 -18.61
C LEU A 169 -9.44 -4.72 -19.71
N GLU A 170 -10.18 -4.74 -20.82
CA GLU A 170 -10.01 -3.83 -21.93
C GLU A 170 -10.21 -2.37 -21.49
N THR A 171 -11.27 -2.08 -20.73
CA THR A 171 -11.54 -0.74 -20.19
C THR A 171 -10.37 -0.27 -19.32
N GLN A 172 -9.86 -1.14 -18.44
CA GLN A 172 -8.73 -0.82 -17.57
C GLN A 172 -7.45 -0.53 -18.36
N LEU A 173 -7.10 -1.40 -19.32
CA LEU A 173 -5.92 -1.20 -20.15
C LEU A 173 -6.04 0.08 -20.98
N ARG A 174 -7.20 0.35 -21.59
CA ARG A 174 -7.45 1.60 -22.32
C ARG A 174 -7.31 2.83 -21.41
N ALA A 175 -7.82 2.77 -20.18
CA ALA A 175 -7.69 3.85 -19.22
C ALA A 175 -6.22 4.14 -18.87
N LEU A 176 -5.43 3.10 -18.59
CA LEU A 176 -3.98 3.22 -18.33
C LEU A 176 -3.24 3.82 -19.52
N PHE A 177 -3.50 3.33 -20.73
CA PHE A 177 -2.87 3.88 -21.94
C PHE A 177 -3.29 5.31 -22.24
N ARG A 178 -4.55 5.70 -22.00
CA ARG A 178 -5.00 7.09 -22.18
C ARG A 178 -4.41 8.03 -21.14
N ALA A 179 -4.29 7.58 -19.90
CA ALA A 179 -3.63 8.34 -18.85
C ALA A 179 -2.14 8.56 -19.19
N ALA A 180 -1.45 7.51 -19.64
CA ALA A 180 -0.05 7.57 -20.08
C ALA A 180 0.15 8.35 -21.39
N GLY A 181 -0.79 8.30 -22.33
CA GLY A 181 -0.71 9.02 -23.62
C GLY A 181 -0.74 10.55 -23.51
N SER A 182 -1.05 11.08 -22.32
CA SER A 182 -0.92 12.52 -22.01
C SER A 182 0.44 12.90 -21.39
N GLY A 183 1.26 11.92 -20.98
CA GLY A 183 2.56 12.11 -20.34
C GLY A 183 3.56 11.04 -20.78
N ARG A 184 4.46 11.42 -21.69
CA ARG A 184 5.61 10.67 -22.25
C ARG A 184 5.92 9.33 -21.55
N CYS A 185 5.59 8.22 -22.21
CA CYS A 185 6.31 6.95 -22.00
C CYS A 185 7.67 7.06 -22.71
N GLY A 186 8.72 7.25 -21.93
CA GLY A 186 10.12 7.10 -22.32
C GLY A 186 10.83 6.26 -21.26
#